data_AF-A0A357R2V7-F1
#
_entry.id   AF-A0A357R2V7-F1
#
_cell.length_a   1.000
_cell.length_b   1.000
_cell.length_c   1.000
_cell.angle_alpha   90.00
_cell.angle_beta   90.00
_cell.angle_gamma   90.00
#
_symmetry.space_group_name_H-M   'P 1'
#
loop_
_entity.id
_entity.type
_entity.pdbx_description
1 polymer ?
#
loop_
_entity_poly.entity_id
_entity_poly.type
_entity_poly.pdbx_seq_one_letter_code
_entity_poly.pdbx_strand_id
1 'polypeptide(L)'
;RETPHVKVEPGMVAGCRHIAYGIKDGKTLITLIHPQQVCPENEGVETGDFIEIHGEPNINLAIQPEIPGGIGTIALAINSIPNVINAKPGLVNMTQLPVPPALLADVRTLINK
;
A
#
# COMPACT_ATOMS: atom_id res chain seq x y z
N ARG A 1 13.49 -6.48 -21.57
CA ARG A 1 13.54 -5.59 -20.37
C ARG A 1 14.85 -5.88 -19.65
N GLU A 2 15.57 -4.86 -19.18
CA GLU A 2 16.89 -5.07 -18.58
C GLU A 2 17.11 -4.09 -17.44
N THR A 3 17.58 -4.61 -16.31
CA THR A 3 18.08 -3.84 -15.17
C THR A 3 19.54 -4.24 -14.94
N PRO A 4 20.29 -3.57 -14.04
CA PRO A 4 21.65 -3.99 -13.68
C PRO A 4 21.77 -5.41 -13.12
N HIS A 5 20.66 -6.05 -12.74
CA HIS A 5 20.65 -7.35 -12.05
C HIS A 5 19.85 -8.43 -12.77
N VAL A 6 18.97 -8.09 -13.71
CA VAL A 6 18.17 -9.06 -14.45
C VAL A 6 17.94 -8.62 -15.88
N LYS A 7 18.09 -9.57 -16.81
CA LYS A 7 17.69 -9.42 -18.21
C LYS A 7 16.53 -10.36 -18.50
N VAL A 8 15.43 -9.81 -19.00
CA VAL A 8 14.20 -10.53 -19.35
C VAL A 8 13.96 -10.40 -20.86
N GLU A 9 14.16 -11.49 -21.57
CA GLU A 9 13.97 -11.59 -23.02
C GLU A 9 12.48 -11.73 -23.38
N PRO A 10 12.08 -11.41 -24.63
CA PRO A 10 10.72 -11.65 -25.11
C PRO A 10 10.26 -13.09 -24.86
N GLY A 11 9.06 -13.24 -24.30
CA GLY A 11 8.49 -14.55 -23.93
C GLY A 11 8.86 -15.06 -22.54
N MET A 12 9.80 -14.41 -21.84
CA MET A 12 10.12 -14.74 -20.44
C MET A 12 9.19 -14.02 -19.45
N VAL A 13 9.07 -14.57 -18.24
CA VAL A 13 8.30 -13.97 -17.15
C VAL A 13 8.99 -12.71 -16.64
N ALA A 14 8.35 -11.55 -16.77
CA ALA A 14 8.85 -10.25 -16.30
C ALA A 14 8.40 -9.88 -14.88
N GLY A 15 7.48 -10.63 -14.29
CA GLY A 15 6.82 -10.28 -13.04
C GLY A 15 5.67 -11.22 -12.67
N CYS A 16 4.80 -10.77 -11.78
CA CYS A 16 3.63 -11.50 -11.30
C CYS A 16 2.42 -10.57 -11.24
N ARG A 17 1.28 -11.03 -11.77
CA ARG A 17 -0.03 -10.40 -11.55
C ARG A 17 -0.75 -11.15 -10.44
N HIS A 18 -0.62 -10.64 -9.22
CA HIS A 18 -1.25 -11.24 -8.06
C HIS A 18 -2.64 -10.63 -7.83
N ILE A 19 -3.66 -11.47 -7.65
CA ILE A 19 -5.03 -11.03 -7.37
C ILE A 19 -5.56 -11.77 -6.15
N ALA A 20 -6.17 -11.04 -5.24
CA ALA A 20 -6.89 -11.58 -4.09
C ALA A 20 -8.37 -11.18 -4.13
N TYR A 21 -9.24 -12.11 -3.74
CA TYR A 21 -10.68 -11.92 -3.70
C TYR A 21 -11.20 -12.09 -2.27
N GLY A 22 -11.80 -11.04 -1.72
CA GLY A 22 -12.57 -11.08 -0.48
C GLY A 22 -14.01 -11.47 -0.79
N ILE A 23 -14.43 -12.66 -0.37
CA ILE A 23 -15.75 -13.23 -0.67
C ILE A 23 -16.59 -13.30 0.60
N LYS A 24 -17.84 -12.87 0.51
CA LYS A 24 -18.86 -13.03 1.56
C LYS A 24 -20.13 -13.58 0.93
N ASP A 25 -20.71 -14.62 1.52
CA ASP A 25 -21.95 -15.25 1.06
C ASP A 25 -21.92 -15.63 -0.44
N GLY A 26 -20.78 -16.15 -0.90
CA GLY A 26 -20.57 -16.54 -2.30
C GLY A 26 -20.35 -15.38 -3.29
N LYS A 27 -20.37 -14.13 -2.82
CA LYS A 27 -20.17 -12.93 -3.64
C LYS A 27 -18.80 -12.29 -3.35
N THR A 28 -18.02 -11.99 -4.39
CA THR A 28 -16.82 -11.17 -4.27
C THR A 28 -17.21 -9.74 -3.93
N LEU A 29 -16.76 -9.25 -2.77
CA LEU A 29 -16.99 -7.89 -2.30
C LEU A 29 -15.74 -7.01 -2.39
N ILE A 30 -14.56 -7.61 -2.33
CA ILE A 30 -13.27 -6.90 -2.40
C ILE A 30 -12.41 -7.59 -3.44
N THR A 31 -11.84 -6.83 -4.36
CA THR A 31 -10.85 -7.32 -5.32
C THR A 31 -9.59 -6.49 -5.14
N LEU A 32 -8.47 -7.16 -4.84
CA LEU A 32 -7.15 -6.52 -4.74
C LEU A 32 -6.29 -7.04 -5.89
N ILE A 33 -5.73 -6.14 -6.69
CA ILE A 33 -4.91 -6.48 -7.86
C ILE A 33 -3.55 -5.82 -7.66
N HIS A 34 -2.50 -6.61 -7.52
CA HIS A 34 -1.13 -6.13 -7.32
C HIS A 34 -0.20 -6.71 -8.40
N PRO A 35 -0.17 -6.10 -9.60
CA PRO A 35 0.78 -6.46 -10.63
C PRO A 35 2.14 -5.86 -10.30
N GLN A 36 3.17 -6.70 -10.20
CA GLN A 36 4.55 -6.26 -10.03
C GLN A 36 5.40 -6.85 -11.16
N GLN A 37 6.12 -6.00 -11.88
CA GLN A 37 7.03 -6.40 -12.96
C GLN A 37 8.21 -5.45 -13.05
N VAL A 38 9.29 -5.89 -13.68
CA VAL A 38 10.43 -5.02 -13.99
C VAL A 38 10.13 -4.16 -15.22
N CYS A 39 10.48 -2.86 -15.13
CA CYS A 39 10.35 -1.87 -16.20
C CYS A 39 8.96 -1.88 -16.91
N PRO A 40 7.84 -1.69 -16.17
CA PRO A 40 6.49 -1.67 -16.74
C PRO A 40 6.30 -0.63 -17.86
N GLU A 41 7.03 0.49 -17.80
CA GLU A 41 7.01 1.58 -18.76
C GLU A 41 7.40 1.17 -20.18
N ASN A 42 8.21 0.11 -20.33
CA ASN A 42 8.62 -0.43 -21.63
C ASN A 42 7.45 -1.03 -22.43
N GLU A 43 6.33 -1.33 -21.77
CA GLU A 43 5.08 -1.77 -22.40
C GLU A 43 3.95 -0.76 -22.22
N GLY A 44 4.27 0.50 -21.89
CA GLY A 44 3.29 1.57 -21.73
C GLY A 44 2.37 1.39 -20.52
N VAL A 45 2.79 0.61 -19.52
CA VAL A 45 2.04 0.43 -18.27
C VAL A 45 2.45 1.52 -17.29
N GLU A 46 1.51 2.40 -16.95
CA GLU A 46 1.68 3.40 -15.89
C GLU A 46 1.60 2.74 -14.50
N THR A 47 2.39 3.25 -13.56
CA THR A 47 2.33 2.83 -12.17
C THR A 47 1.40 3.77 -11.38
N GLY A 48 0.75 3.23 -10.35
CA GLY A 48 -0.16 3.99 -9.51
C GLY A 48 -0.88 3.12 -8.49
N ASP A 49 -1.41 3.76 -7.45
CA ASP A 49 -2.32 3.15 -6.49
C ASP A 49 -3.75 3.63 -6.80
N PHE A 50 -4.66 2.67 -7.00
CA PHE A 50 -6.05 2.94 -7.38
C PHE A 50 -7.00 2.30 -6.39
N ILE A 51 -8.01 3.05 -5.95
CA ILE A 51 -9.08 2.56 -5.10
C ILE A 51 -10.41 2.97 -5.71
N GLU A 52 -11.23 1.99 -6.04
CA GLU A 52 -12.61 2.15 -6.50
C GLU A 52 -13.56 1.56 -5.46
N ILE A 53 -14.50 2.36 -4.97
CA ILE A 53 -15.54 1.93 -4.03
C ILE A 53 -16.88 2.18 -4.71
N HIS A 54 -17.60 1.10 -5.02
CA HIS A 54 -18.93 1.16 -5.62
C HIS A 54 -20.02 1.18 -4.54
N GLY A 55 -20.92 2.16 -4.62
CA GLY A 55 -21.97 2.38 -3.65
C GLY A 55 -22.71 3.67 -3.93
N GLU A 56 -23.20 4.31 -2.87
CA GLU A 56 -23.90 5.59 -2.97
C GLU A 56 -23.29 6.60 -1.98
N PRO A 57 -22.44 7.54 -2.43
CA PRO A 57 -21.93 7.70 -3.79
C PRO A 57 -20.81 6.71 -4.14
N ASN A 58 -20.51 6.58 -5.44
CA ASN A 58 -19.27 5.95 -5.89
C ASN A 58 -18.06 6.83 -5.56
N ILE A 59 -16.94 6.21 -5.19
CA ILE A 59 -15.66 6.89 -4.93
C ILE A 59 -14.57 6.28 -5.81
N ASN A 60 -13.81 7.14 -6.49
CA ASN A 60 -12.63 6.76 -7.27
C ASN A 60 -11.44 7.60 -6.81
N LEU A 61 -10.35 6.94 -6.38
CA LEU A 61 -9.11 7.56 -5.94
C LEU A 61 -7.95 7.04 -6.79
N ALA A 62 -7.08 7.94 -7.22
CA ALA A 62 -5.83 7.61 -7.91
C ALA A 62 -4.67 8.37 -7.29
N ILE A 63 -3.56 7.68 -7.04
CA ILE A 63 -2.27 8.26 -6.65
C ILE A 63 -1.26 7.87 -7.72
N GLN A 64 -0.68 8.88 -8.38
CA GLN A 64 0.23 8.69 -9.51
C GLN A 64 1.44 9.64 -9.40
N PRO A 65 2.69 9.14 -9.42
CA PRO A 65 3.05 7.71 -9.38
C PRO A 65 2.60 7.05 -8.07
N GLU A 66 2.70 5.73 -8.00
CA GLU A 66 2.39 4.98 -6.78
C GLU A 66 3.18 5.48 -5.57
N ILE A 67 2.68 5.21 -4.37
CA ILE A 67 3.41 5.49 -3.14
C ILE A 67 4.71 4.67 -3.17
N PRO A 68 5.90 5.30 -3.06
CA PRO A 68 7.16 4.58 -3.08
C PRO A 68 7.25 3.62 -1.89
N GLY A 69 7.10 2.32 -2.15
CA GLY A 69 6.89 1.32 -1.09
C GLY A 69 7.98 1.31 -0.01
N GLY A 70 9.25 1.50 -0.39
CA GLY A 70 10.36 1.56 0.57
C GLY A 70 10.25 2.74 1.55
N ILE A 71 10.11 3.97 1.02
CA ILE A 71 10.02 5.18 1.83
C ILE A 71 8.71 5.21 2.62
N GLY A 72 7.60 4.84 1.98
CA GLY A 72 6.27 4.81 2.61
C GLY A 72 6.21 3.85 3.79
N THR A 73 6.82 2.66 3.66
CA THR A 73 6.88 1.68 4.76
C THR A 73 7.68 2.22 5.95
N ILE A 74 8.85 2.81 5.69
CA ILE A 74 9.69 3.41 6.74
C ILE A 74 8.91 4.54 7.44
N ALA A 75 8.32 5.44 6.67
CA ALA A 75 7.57 6.57 7.19
C ALA A 75 6.40 6.10 8.06
N LEU A 76 5.58 5.16 7.58
CA LEU A 76 4.43 4.65 8.32
C LEU A 76 4.86 3.98 9.63
N ALA A 77 5.92 3.15 9.60
CA ALA A 77 6.41 2.45 10.79
C ALA A 77 6.88 3.42 11.88
N ILE A 78 7.68 4.43 11.51
CA ILE A 78 8.20 5.43 12.46
C ILE A 78 7.08 6.34 12.96
N ASN A 79 6.23 6.84 12.06
CA ASN A 79 5.16 7.77 12.43
C ASN A 79 4.07 7.11 13.31
N SER A 80 3.99 5.77 13.29
CA SER A 80 3.04 5.01 14.12
C SER A 80 3.52 4.77 15.56
N ILE A 81 4.81 4.98 15.88
CA ILE A 81 5.38 4.70 17.20
C ILE A 81 4.58 5.33 18.36
N PRO A 82 4.29 6.65 18.38
CA PRO A 82 3.52 7.24 19.48
C PRO A 82 2.11 6.65 19.59
N ASN A 83 1.46 6.37 18.46
CA ASN A 83 0.13 5.76 18.43
C ASN A 83 0.13 4.35 19.04
N VAL A 84 1.18 3.56 18.78
CA VAL A 84 1.34 2.22 19.35
C VAL A 84 1.63 2.27 20.85
N ILE A 85 2.50 3.17 21.31
CA ILE A 85 2.81 3.33 22.74
C ILE A 85 1.55 3.71 23.53
N ASN A 86 0.71 4.58 22.96
CA ASN A 86 -0.53 5.03 23.58
C ASN A 86 -1.70 4.04 23.44
N ALA A 87 -1.52 2.93 22.72
CA ALA A 87 -2.58 1.97 22.47
C ALA A 87 -2.92 1.14 23.72
N LYS A 88 -4.10 0.53 23.71
CA LYS A 88 -4.47 -0.46 24.74
C LYS A 88 -3.55 -1.69 24.62
N PRO A 89 -3.21 -2.36 25.74
CA PRO A 89 -2.46 -3.61 25.69
C PRO A 89 -3.12 -4.67 24.82
N GLY A 90 -2.30 -5.43 24.08
CA GLY A 90 -2.74 -6.52 23.21
C GLY A 90 -2.35 -6.31 21.76
N LEU A 91 -2.91 -7.15 20.87
CA LEU A 91 -2.73 -7.02 19.43
C LEU A 91 -3.70 -5.95 18.90
N VAL A 92 -3.15 -4.86 18.38
CA VAL A 92 -3.90 -3.77 17.76
C VAL A 92 -3.56 -3.68 16.27
N ASN A 93 -4.47 -3.12 15.48
CA ASN A 93 -4.26 -2.90 14.04
C ASN A 93 -4.58 -1.44 13.63
N MET A 94 -4.30 -1.11 12.37
CA MET A 94 -4.43 0.25 11.84
C MET A 94 -5.85 0.83 11.88
N THR A 95 -6.90 0.00 11.94
CA THR A 95 -8.28 0.51 12.06
C THR A 95 -8.62 0.93 13.49
N GLN A 96 -7.77 0.60 14.46
CA GLN A 96 -7.95 0.92 15.88
C GLN A 96 -7.02 2.05 16.35
N LEU A 97 -6.04 2.43 15.52
CA LEU A 97 -5.09 3.51 15.81
C LEU A 97 -5.49 4.79 15.05
N PRO A 98 -5.10 5.98 15.54
CA PRO A 98 -5.19 7.19 14.75
C PRO A 98 -4.38 7.06 13.44
N VAL A 99 -4.83 7.72 12.37
CA VAL A 99 -4.08 7.81 11.11
C VAL A 99 -2.71 8.44 11.39
N PRO A 100 -1.58 7.78 11.10
CA PRO A 100 -0.26 8.31 11.41
C PRO A 100 0.05 9.57 10.58
N PRO A 101 0.28 10.73 11.21
CA PRO A 101 0.71 11.92 10.50
C PRO A 101 2.22 11.89 10.27
N ALA A 102 2.72 12.70 9.33
CA ALA A 102 4.16 13.01 9.30
C ALA A 102 4.56 13.71 10.61
N LEU A 103 5.53 13.14 11.32
CA LEU A 103 5.98 13.68 12.61
C LEU A 103 7.04 14.77 12.39
N LEU A 104 6.67 16.02 12.70
CA LEU A 104 7.59 17.18 12.67
C LEU A 104 7.98 17.66 14.07
N ALA A 105 7.27 17.19 15.10
CA ALA A 105 7.49 17.54 16.50
C ALA A 105 8.33 16.47 17.22
N ASP A 106 8.83 16.81 18.40
CA ASP A 106 9.47 15.85 19.29
C ASP A 106 8.46 14.76 19.69
N VAL A 107 8.71 13.52 19.25
CA VAL A 107 7.82 12.36 19.44
C VAL A 107 7.44 12.15 20.90
N ARG A 108 8.33 12.49 21.84
CA ARG A 108 8.09 12.33 23.29
C ARG A 108 6.92 13.17 23.79
N THR A 109 6.61 14.27 23.11
CA THR A 109 5.48 15.14 23.45
C THR A 109 4.12 14.54 23.05
N LEU A 110 4.13 13.50 22.21
CA LEU A 110 2.94 12.81 21.70
C LEU A 110 2.60 11.55 22.51
N ILE A 111 3.40 11.21 23.51
CA ILE A 111 3.20 10.03 24.37
C ILE A 111 2.38 10.44 25.60
N ASN A 112 1.31 9.70 25.88
CA ASN A 112 0.50 9.88 27.07
C ASN A 112 1.31 9.47 28.31
N LYS A 113 1.26 10.30 29.35
CA LYS A 113 1.88 9.99 30.65
C LYS A 113 1.02 9.04 31.47
#